data_AF-A0A4P7UJW9-F1
#
_entry.id   AF-A0A4P7UJW9-F1
#
_cell.length_a   1.000
_cell.length_b   1.000
_cell.length_c   1.000
_cell.angle_alpha   90.00
_cell.angle_beta   90.00
_cell.angle_gamma   90.00
#
_symmetry.space_group_name_H-M   'P 1'
#
loop_
_entity.id
_entity.type
_entity.pdbx_description
1 polymer ?
#
loop_
_entity_poly.entity_id
_entity_poly.type
_entity_poly.pdbx_seq_one_letter_code
_entity_poly.pdbx_strand_id
1 'polypeptide(L)'
;MSIPFLTRKPNSRELERLRLSMSVFRDGSGQERESDNSSRPGWRDFERIFADILAGYANENKEIFDVVVSSTAHINNTYGISLKSKELSRASALEDLENAGRVYMELCNSPAKLWEPIVQKLQLTENVFREKRQSVAKSVGECIIATVTQWHTEAKQKYENNNPGKKLDIASSKYITVSSKIKDGVRSYQVHSFSLSLPTGLIWEFSSEKCLRGYDSSNPREVVFDWYGLSGGQLKYYPRASEAIYKSPIFYLEQPPVYTPSDRAKTYWPAKWGSD
;
A
#
# COMPACT_ATOMS: atom_id res chain seq x y z
N MET A 1 -15.67 18.26 6.05
CA MET A 1 -15.73 17.76 4.67
C MET A 1 -15.08 16.38 4.64
N SER A 2 -15.70 15.46 3.92
CA SER A 2 -15.25 14.08 3.75
C SER A 2 -14.16 13.98 2.67
N ILE A 3 -13.03 13.36 3.01
CA ILE A 3 -11.90 13.10 2.12
C ILE A 3 -12.16 11.82 1.32
N PRO A 4 -12.05 11.84 -0.03
CA PRO A 4 -12.25 10.66 -0.86
C PRO A 4 -11.21 9.57 -0.54
N PHE A 5 -11.59 8.31 -0.74
CA PHE A 5 -10.80 7.10 -0.40
C PHE A 5 -10.55 6.87 1.11
N LEU A 6 -10.73 7.88 1.97
CA LEU A 6 -10.54 7.75 3.42
C LEU A 6 -11.84 7.66 4.19
N THR A 7 -12.68 8.70 4.05
CA THR A 7 -13.91 8.87 4.85
C THR A 7 -15.18 8.74 4.01
N ARG A 8 -15.02 8.68 2.68
CA ARG A 8 -16.10 8.38 1.73
C ARG A 8 -15.54 7.78 0.44
N LYS A 9 -16.44 7.25 -0.39
CA LYS A 9 -16.12 6.86 -1.76
C LYS A 9 -15.76 8.11 -2.59
N PRO A 10 -14.72 8.07 -3.45
CA PRO A 10 -14.48 9.12 -4.44
C PRO A 10 -15.64 9.19 -5.44
N ASN A 11 -15.89 10.39 -5.97
CA ASN A 11 -16.80 10.59 -7.09
C ASN A 11 -16.08 10.38 -8.44
N SER A 12 -16.82 10.42 -9.53
CA SER A 12 -16.28 10.21 -10.88
C SER A 12 -15.19 11.20 -11.27
N ARG A 13 -15.30 12.48 -10.88
CA ARG A 13 -14.29 13.51 -11.18
C ARG A 13 -12.99 13.26 -10.42
N GLU A 14 -13.06 12.79 -9.17
CA GLU A 14 -11.89 12.45 -8.36
C GLU A 14 -11.17 11.20 -8.88
N LEU A 15 -11.93 10.21 -9.35
CA LEU A 15 -11.36 9.05 -10.04
C LEU A 15 -10.72 9.43 -11.36
N GLU A 16 -11.35 10.33 -12.12
CA GLU A 16 -10.79 10.80 -13.38
C GLU A 16 -9.50 11.59 -13.15
N ARG A 17 -9.44 12.43 -12.10
CA ARG A 17 -8.18 13.08 -11.68
C ARG A 17 -7.11 12.05 -11.35
N LEU A 18 -7.43 11.02 -10.58
CA LEU A 18 -6.49 9.93 -10.29
C LEU A 18 -5.97 9.26 -11.55
N ARG A 19 -6.87 8.89 -12.45
CA ARG A 19 -6.54 8.25 -13.72
C ARG A 19 -5.64 9.14 -14.58
N LEU A 20 -5.97 10.42 -14.73
CA LEU A 20 -5.18 11.36 -15.53
C LEU A 20 -3.83 11.68 -14.89
N SER A 21 -3.76 11.89 -13.57
CA SER A 21 -2.49 12.11 -12.86
C SER A 21 -1.57 10.90 -12.97
N MET A 22 -2.10 9.68 -12.90
CA MET A 22 -1.32 8.46 -13.18
C MET A 22 -0.87 8.40 -14.65
N SER A 23 -1.71 8.88 -15.58
CA SER A 23 -1.43 8.83 -17.03
C SER A 23 -0.29 9.75 -17.45
N VAL A 24 -0.03 10.85 -16.72
CA VAL A 24 1.11 11.75 -16.99
C VAL A 24 2.43 10.98 -17.08
N PHE A 25 2.63 9.98 -16.23
CA PHE A 25 3.86 9.19 -16.20
C PHE A 25 4.02 8.23 -17.38
N ARG A 26 3.06 8.16 -18.30
CA ARG A 26 3.18 7.44 -19.58
C ARG A 26 3.89 8.23 -20.67
N ASP A 27 4.25 9.49 -20.41
CA ASP A 27 5.01 10.36 -21.32
C ASP A 27 6.52 9.99 -21.45
N GLY A 28 6.98 8.94 -20.77
CA GLY A 28 8.39 8.52 -20.71
C GLY A 28 9.13 9.00 -19.46
N SER A 29 8.48 9.76 -18.57
CA SER A 29 9.05 10.28 -17.32
C SER A 29 8.86 9.42 -16.09
N GLY A 30 8.00 8.39 -16.16
CA GLY A 30 7.75 7.46 -15.07
C GLY A 30 8.97 6.63 -14.67
N GLN A 31 9.03 6.25 -13.40
CA GLN A 31 10.13 5.45 -12.84
C GLN A 31 10.25 4.07 -13.49
N GLU A 32 9.12 3.50 -13.92
CA GLU A 32 9.01 2.12 -14.33
C GLU A 32 8.77 2.06 -15.84
N ARG A 33 9.55 1.25 -16.56
CA ARG A 33 9.46 1.13 -18.03
C ARG A 33 8.49 0.04 -18.44
N GLU A 34 7.72 0.31 -19.48
CA GLU A 34 6.87 -0.68 -20.16
C GLU A 34 7.57 -1.20 -21.42
N SER A 35 7.08 -2.34 -21.95
CA SER A 35 7.65 -2.96 -23.16
C SER A 35 7.44 -2.14 -24.44
N ASP A 36 6.48 -1.21 -24.44
CA ASP A 36 6.21 -0.27 -25.54
C ASP A 36 7.08 0.99 -25.48
N ASN A 37 8.13 1.01 -24.63
CA ASN A 37 9.00 2.15 -24.30
C ASN A 37 8.32 3.32 -23.58
N SER A 38 7.01 3.24 -23.32
CA SER A 38 6.36 4.14 -22.37
C SER A 38 6.85 3.86 -20.94
N SER A 39 6.35 4.63 -20.00
CA SER A 39 6.66 4.43 -18.58
C SER A 39 5.38 4.46 -17.75
N ARG A 40 5.49 4.19 -16.45
CA ARG A 40 4.37 4.28 -15.52
C ARG A 40 4.83 4.81 -14.16
N PRO A 41 3.88 5.21 -13.28
CA PRO A 41 4.22 5.64 -11.94
C PRO A 41 4.97 4.54 -11.17
N GLY A 42 6.07 4.92 -10.52
CA GLY A 42 6.69 4.14 -9.46
C GLY A 42 6.04 4.40 -8.10
N TRP A 43 6.61 3.85 -7.04
CA TRP A 43 6.06 3.98 -5.69
C TRP A 43 6.01 5.44 -5.22
N ARG A 44 7.07 6.23 -5.44
CA ARG A 44 7.08 7.67 -5.09
C ARG A 44 6.07 8.47 -5.90
N ASP A 45 5.90 8.12 -7.16
CA ASP A 45 4.96 8.80 -8.04
C ASP A 45 3.52 8.57 -7.54
N PHE A 46 3.19 7.35 -7.08
CA PHE A 46 1.90 7.09 -6.44
C PHE A 46 1.68 7.94 -5.18
N GLU A 47 2.68 8.05 -4.31
CA GLU A 47 2.59 8.90 -3.11
C GLU A 47 2.29 10.36 -3.48
N ARG A 48 3.03 10.91 -4.45
CA ARG A 48 2.83 12.28 -4.95
C ARG A 48 1.45 12.46 -5.56
N ILE A 49 1.00 11.53 -6.40
CA ILE A 49 -0.33 11.57 -7.04
C ILE A 49 -1.43 11.61 -5.97
N PHE A 50 -1.38 10.71 -4.99
CA PHE A 50 -2.40 10.67 -3.92
C PHE A 50 -2.31 11.88 -3.00
N ALA A 51 -1.11 12.37 -2.68
CA ALA A 51 -0.95 13.61 -1.93
C ALA A 51 -1.59 14.80 -2.66
N ASP A 52 -1.31 14.97 -3.95
CA ASP A 52 -1.86 16.07 -4.76
C ASP A 52 -3.40 16.02 -4.83
N ILE A 53 -3.96 14.87 -5.21
CA ILE A 53 -5.41 14.72 -5.39
C ILE A 53 -6.18 14.89 -4.09
N LEU A 54 -5.58 14.51 -2.96
CA LEU A 54 -6.19 14.62 -1.64
C LEU A 54 -5.86 15.92 -0.92
N ALA A 55 -5.11 16.84 -1.54
CA ALA A 55 -4.57 18.04 -0.91
C ALA A 55 -3.81 17.74 0.40
N GLY A 56 -3.05 16.63 0.38
CA GLY A 56 -2.12 16.22 1.43
C GLY A 56 -0.67 16.48 1.06
N TYR A 57 0.22 15.83 1.77
CA TYR A 57 1.64 15.81 1.42
C TYR A 57 2.17 14.36 1.45
N ALA A 58 3.11 14.07 0.55
CA ALA A 58 3.82 12.79 0.50
C ALA A 58 5.06 12.86 1.37
N ASN A 59 5.30 11.82 2.15
CA ASN A 59 6.47 11.72 3.02
C ASN A 59 7.73 11.26 2.24
N GLU A 60 7.55 10.44 1.19
CA GLU A 60 8.62 9.95 0.30
C GLU A 60 9.80 9.29 1.03
N ASN A 61 9.52 8.69 2.18
CA ASN A 61 10.51 8.14 3.09
C ASN A 61 10.05 6.74 3.58
N LYS A 62 10.75 6.17 4.57
CA LYS A 62 10.44 4.84 5.12
C LYS A 62 9.47 4.91 6.32
N GLU A 63 8.64 5.93 6.42
CA GLU A 63 7.62 6.04 7.45
C GLU A 63 6.45 5.07 7.21
N ILE A 64 5.57 4.96 8.21
CA ILE A 64 4.40 4.07 8.16
C ILE A 64 3.27 4.66 7.31
N PHE A 65 3.15 5.99 7.30
CA PHE A 65 2.20 6.71 6.46
C PHE A 65 2.96 7.38 5.34
N ASP A 66 2.67 6.94 4.12
CA ASP A 66 3.29 7.40 2.88
C ASP A 66 2.71 8.77 2.47
N VAL A 67 1.42 9.02 2.77
CA VAL A 67 0.74 10.30 2.58
C VAL A 67 0.00 10.70 3.84
N VAL A 68 0.00 12.00 4.17
CA VAL A 68 -0.78 12.58 5.26
C VAL A 68 -1.70 13.67 4.72
N VAL A 69 -2.97 13.62 5.11
CA VAL A 69 -4.01 14.54 4.64
C VAL A 69 -4.64 15.25 5.82
N SER A 70 -4.75 16.58 5.75
CA SER A 70 -5.45 17.35 6.77
C SER A 70 -6.97 17.32 6.57
N SER A 71 -7.72 17.23 7.65
CA SER A 71 -9.17 17.37 7.60
C SER A 71 -9.54 18.80 7.26
N THR A 72 -10.40 18.95 6.26
CA THR A 72 -11.02 20.22 5.90
C THR A 72 -12.20 20.58 6.80
N ALA A 73 -12.72 19.64 7.61
CA ALA A 73 -13.75 19.90 8.63
C ALA A 73 -13.14 20.30 9.98
N HIS A 74 -12.05 19.65 10.37
CA HIS A 74 -11.44 19.80 11.68
C HIS A 74 -9.97 20.12 11.49
N ILE A 75 -9.61 21.41 11.53
CA ILE A 75 -8.26 21.88 11.19
C ILE A 75 -7.13 21.19 11.98
N ASN A 76 -7.44 20.64 13.16
CA ASN A 76 -6.48 19.93 14.00
C ASN A 76 -6.38 18.43 13.69
N ASN A 77 -7.29 17.85 12.91
CA ASN A 77 -7.28 16.43 12.59
C ASN A 77 -6.55 16.18 11.27
N THR A 78 -5.72 15.15 11.27
CA THR A 78 -5.05 14.63 10.08
C THR A 78 -5.25 13.13 9.97
N TYR A 79 -5.05 12.60 8.77
CA TYR A 79 -5.23 11.19 8.43
C TYR A 79 -4.00 10.68 7.70
N GLY A 80 -3.57 9.48 8.05
CA GLY A 80 -2.47 8.78 7.40
C GLY A 80 -2.97 7.82 6.32
N ILE A 81 -2.19 7.68 5.27
CA ILE A 81 -2.41 6.72 4.19
C ILE A 81 -1.14 5.90 4.05
N SER A 82 -1.25 4.58 4.13
CA SER A 82 -0.18 3.70 3.67
C SER A 82 -0.52 3.18 2.27
N LEU A 83 0.28 3.57 1.29
CA LEU A 83 0.11 3.25 -0.12
C LEU A 83 0.87 1.99 -0.48
N LYS A 84 0.20 1.12 -1.23
CA LYS A 84 0.76 -0.12 -1.75
C LYS A 84 0.46 -0.21 -3.24
N SER A 85 1.44 -0.58 -4.04
CA SER A 85 1.24 -0.83 -5.47
C SER A 85 1.78 -2.21 -5.83
N LYS A 86 1.03 -2.98 -6.62
CA LYS A 86 1.48 -4.30 -7.05
C LYS A 86 0.93 -4.66 -8.42
N GLU A 87 1.83 -5.12 -9.29
CA GLU A 87 1.44 -5.90 -10.46
C GLU A 87 1.12 -7.35 -10.04
N LEU A 88 -0.08 -7.80 -10.36
CA LEU A 88 -0.58 -9.11 -10.04
C LEU A 88 -0.16 -10.13 -11.11
N SER A 89 0.30 -11.31 -10.67
CA SER A 89 0.84 -12.32 -11.58
C SER A 89 -0.25 -13.13 -12.31
N ARG A 90 -1.35 -13.48 -11.63
CA ARG A 90 -2.42 -14.32 -12.19
C ARG A 90 -3.14 -13.62 -13.35
N ALA A 91 -3.50 -14.38 -14.40
CA ALA A 91 -4.17 -13.86 -15.59
C ALA A 91 -5.54 -13.23 -15.24
N SER A 92 -6.32 -13.92 -14.39
CA SER A 92 -7.64 -13.50 -13.93
C SER A 92 -7.60 -12.54 -12.74
N ALA A 93 -6.44 -11.98 -12.38
CA ALA A 93 -6.28 -11.42 -11.04
C ALA A 93 -7.22 -10.26 -10.72
N LEU A 94 -7.49 -9.36 -11.68
CA LEU A 94 -8.44 -8.27 -11.45
C LEU A 94 -9.90 -8.75 -11.54
N GLU A 95 -10.20 -9.72 -12.40
CA GLU A 95 -11.50 -10.38 -12.42
C GLU A 95 -11.77 -11.12 -11.08
N ASP A 96 -10.76 -11.73 -10.47
CA ASP A 96 -10.84 -12.36 -9.16
C ASP A 96 -11.18 -11.30 -8.10
N LEU A 97 -10.56 -10.11 -8.14
CA LEU A 97 -10.87 -9.02 -7.20
C LEU A 97 -12.31 -8.51 -7.36
N GLU A 98 -12.84 -8.49 -8.57
CA GLU A 98 -14.27 -8.20 -8.78
C GLU A 98 -15.18 -9.22 -8.10
N ASN A 99 -14.76 -10.49 -8.06
CA ASN A 99 -15.50 -11.62 -7.51
C ASN A 99 -15.07 -11.99 -6.07
N ALA A 100 -14.82 -10.99 -5.22
CA ALA A 100 -14.46 -11.15 -3.81
C ALA A 100 -13.13 -11.90 -3.54
N GLY A 101 -12.21 -11.89 -4.50
CA GLY A 101 -10.82 -12.30 -4.33
C GLY A 101 -10.08 -11.43 -3.32
N ARG A 102 -8.80 -11.73 -3.08
CA ARG A 102 -7.99 -11.05 -2.07
C ARG A 102 -6.94 -10.12 -2.69
N VAL A 103 -6.87 -8.91 -2.16
CA VAL A 103 -5.96 -7.86 -2.64
C VAL A 103 -4.57 -8.09 -2.05
N TYR A 104 -3.52 -8.11 -2.88
CA TYR A 104 -2.14 -8.25 -2.40
C TYR A 104 -1.65 -6.96 -1.73
N MET A 105 -1.13 -7.07 -0.51
CA MET A 105 -0.36 -6.01 0.14
C MET A 105 0.92 -6.56 0.78
N GLU A 106 2.05 -5.92 0.52
CA GLU A 106 3.28 -6.16 1.28
C GLU A 106 3.37 -5.11 2.39
N LEU A 107 3.17 -5.53 3.64
CA LEU A 107 3.15 -4.61 4.78
C LEU A 107 4.56 -4.25 5.26
N CYS A 108 5.51 -5.19 5.13
CA CYS A 108 6.90 -5.00 5.55
C CYS A 108 7.82 -5.94 4.78
N ASN A 109 9.05 -5.49 4.55
CA ASN A 109 10.15 -6.27 3.96
C ASN A 109 11.42 -6.25 4.82
N SER A 110 11.31 -5.89 6.09
CA SER A 110 12.43 -5.83 7.04
C SER A 110 12.34 -6.99 8.04
N PRO A 111 13.24 -7.99 7.96
CA PRO A 111 13.29 -9.08 8.93
C PRO A 111 13.42 -8.59 10.36
N ALA A 112 14.35 -7.65 10.59
CA ALA A 112 14.67 -7.14 11.92
C ALA A 112 13.44 -6.55 12.62
N LYS A 113 12.62 -5.77 11.91
CA LYS A 113 11.42 -5.12 12.46
C LYS A 113 10.38 -6.10 13.02
N LEU A 114 10.34 -7.34 12.53
CA LEU A 114 9.41 -8.37 13.01
C LEU A 114 10.07 -9.36 13.97
N TRP A 115 11.35 -9.70 13.74
CA TRP A 115 12.10 -10.61 14.60
C TRP A 115 12.38 -10.04 15.98
N GLU A 116 12.74 -8.76 16.08
CA GLU A 116 13.09 -8.15 17.36
C GLU A 116 11.92 -8.25 18.38
N PRO A 117 10.67 -7.89 18.04
CA PRO A 117 9.53 -8.11 18.92
C PRO A 117 9.27 -9.58 19.26
N ILE A 118 9.50 -10.51 18.33
CA ILE A 118 9.34 -11.96 18.60
C ILE A 118 10.35 -12.42 19.66
N VAL A 119 11.61 -12.03 19.51
CA VAL A 119 12.67 -12.35 20.48
C VAL A 119 12.36 -11.73 21.84
N GLN A 120 12.00 -10.44 21.87
CA GLN A 120 11.77 -9.71 23.13
C GLN A 120 10.50 -10.17 23.86
N LYS A 121 9.39 -10.34 23.14
CA LYS A 121 8.07 -10.61 23.74
C LYS A 121 7.80 -12.08 23.96
N LEU A 122 8.30 -12.95 23.09
CA LEU A 122 8.06 -14.40 23.16
C LEU A 122 9.28 -15.19 23.66
N GLN A 123 10.43 -14.53 23.82
CA GLN A 123 11.70 -15.18 24.21
C GLN A 123 12.08 -16.32 23.27
N LEU A 124 11.72 -16.20 21.98
CA LEU A 124 11.99 -17.19 20.94
C LEU A 124 13.26 -16.83 20.17
N THR A 125 14.12 -17.83 19.94
CA THR A 125 15.26 -17.72 19.03
C THR A 125 14.90 -18.31 17.66
N GLU A 126 15.70 -18.05 16.62
CA GLU A 126 15.51 -18.68 15.31
C GLU A 126 15.55 -20.22 15.37
N ASN A 127 16.41 -20.79 16.22
CA ASN A 127 16.50 -22.25 16.37
C ASN A 127 15.22 -22.83 16.96
N VAL A 128 14.71 -22.23 18.05
CA VAL A 128 13.44 -22.65 18.65
C VAL A 128 12.30 -22.46 17.65
N PHE A 129 12.32 -21.36 16.89
CA PHE A 129 11.36 -21.12 15.84
C PHE A 129 11.38 -22.21 14.77
N ARG A 130 12.54 -22.76 14.39
CA ARG A 130 12.68 -23.86 13.42
C ARG A 130 12.28 -25.23 13.99
N GLU A 131 12.65 -25.51 15.23
CA GLU A 131 12.42 -26.83 15.85
C GLU A 131 10.97 -26.98 16.35
N LYS A 132 10.38 -25.91 16.87
CA LYS A 132 9.05 -25.92 17.50
C LYS A 132 7.99 -25.17 16.68
N ARG A 133 8.18 -25.08 15.35
CA ARG A 133 7.33 -24.33 14.40
C ARG A 133 5.84 -24.40 14.73
N GLN A 134 5.27 -25.60 14.80
CA GLN A 134 3.83 -25.74 14.96
C GLN A 134 3.31 -25.28 16.32
N SER A 135 4.05 -25.50 17.41
CA SER A 135 3.59 -25.09 18.75
C SER A 135 3.73 -23.59 19.01
N VAL A 136 4.59 -22.89 18.27
CA VAL A 136 4.78 -21.43 18.39
C VAL A 136 4.02 -20.62 17.33
N ALA A 137 3.45 -21.27 16.32
CA ALA A 137 2.84 -20.63 15.16
C ALA A 137 1.81 -19.56 15.54
N LYS A 138 0.88 -19.90 16.44
CA LYS A 138 -0.15 -18.98 16.95
C LYS A 138 0.46 -17.76 17.62
N SER A 139 1.31 -17.96 18.63
CA SER A 139 1.92 -16.87 19.39
C SER A 139 2.75 -15.94 18.50
N VAL A 140 3.49 -16.49 17.53
CA VAL A 140 4.25 -15.69 16.58
C VAL A 140 3.33 -14.90 15.65
N GLY A 141 2.29 -15.52 15.10
CA GLY A 141 1.32 -14.86 14.24
C GLY A 141 0.60 -13.70 14.93
N GLU A 142 0.16 -13.90 16.18
CA GLU A 142 -0.44 -12.87 17.01
C GLU A 142 0.55 -11.74 17.33
N CYS A 143 1.82 -12.08 17.62
CA CYS A 143 2.88 -11.10 17.83
C CYS A 143 3.15 -10.23 16.60
N ILE A 144 3.08 -10.81 15.40
CA ILE A 144 3.23 -10.07 14.13
C ILE A 144 2.10 -9.06 13.96
N ILE A 145 0.84 -9.46 14.14
CA ILE A 145 -0.31 -8.55 14.05
C ILE A 145 -0.18 -7.41 15.07
N ALA A 146 0.16 -7.75 16.32
CA ALA A 146 0.33 -6.76 17.39
C ALA A 146 1.46 -5.77 17.05
N THR A 147 2.55 -6.26 16.45
CA THR A 147 3.69 -5.44 16.04
C THR A 147 3.32 -4.44 14.95
N VAL A 148 2.62 -4.87 13.89
CA VAL A 148 2.16 -3.96 12.83
C VAL A 148 1.19 -2.92 13.39
N THR A 149 0.29 -3.33 14.29
CA THR A 149 -0.65 -2.41 14.97
C THR A 149 0.10 -1.38 15.81
N GLN A 150 1.16 -1.80 16.50
CA GLN A 150 2.03 -0.93 17.29
C GLN A 150 2.73 0.11 16.40
N TRP A 151 3.19 -0.25 15.21
CA TRP A 151 3.83 0.72 14.28
C TRP A 151 2.92 1.89 13.92
N HIS A 152 1.61 1.66 13.70
CA HIS A 152 0.67 2.76 13.45
C HIS A 152 0.56 3.70 14.65
N THR A 153 0.56 3.13 15.86
CA THR A 153 0.46 3.89 17.12
C THR A 153 1.73 4.74 17.34
N GLU A 154 2.90 4.16 17.12
CA GLU A 154 4.19 4.86 17.20
C GLU A 154 4.30 5.96 16.13
N ALA A 155 3.84 5.69 14.91
CA ALA A 155 3.81 6.68 13.84
C ALA A 155 2.88 7.87 14.18
N LYS A 156 1.71 7.61 14.78
CA LYS A 156 0.84 8.66 15.33
C LYS A 156 1.57 9.48 16.38
N GLN A 157 2.16 8.83 17.38
CA GLN A 157 2.85 9.54 18.46
C GLN A 157 3.99 10.42 17.91
N LYS A 158 4.82 9.87 17.02
CA LYS A 158 5.89 10.62 16.35
C LYS A 158 5.35 11.82 15.59
N TYR A 159 4.28 11.64 14.82
CA TYR A 159 3.63 12.72 14.07
C TYR A 159 3.11 13.83 14.99
N GLU A 160 2.38 13.48 16.04
CA GLU A 160 1.77 14.45 16.97
C GLU A 160 2.82 15.22 17.78
N ASN A 161 3.93 14.56 18.16
CA ASN A 161 5.06 15.23 18.81
C ASN A 161 5.73 16.26 17.89
N ASN A 162 5.87 15.94 16.60
CA ASN A 162 6.47 16.83 15.61
C ASN A 162 5.51 17.92 15.11
N ASN A 163 4.21 17.81 15.38
CA ASN A 163 3.18 18.74 14.93
C ASN A 163 2.26 19.13 16.10
N PRO A 164 2.75 19.97 17.04
CA PRO A 164 1.96 20.39 18.19
C PRO A 164 0.59 20.97 17.78
N GLY A 165 -0.46 20.51 18.45
CA GLY A 165 -1.85 20.91 18.16
C GLY A 165 -2.53 20.13 17.03
N LYS A 166 -1.82 19.28 16.30
CA LYS A 166 -2.40 18.33 15.34
C LYS A 166 -2.63 16.97 15.98
N LYS A 167 -3.63 16.24 15.49
CA LYS A 167 -4.00 14.89 15.90
C LYS A 167 -4.14 13.98 14.69
N LEU A 168 -3.41 12.87 14.66
CA LEU A 168 -3.51 11.86 13.60
C LEU A 168 -4.55 10.81 13.96
N ASP A 169 -5.66 10.76 13.22
CA ASP A 169 -6.74 9.81 13.45
C ASP A 169 -6.46 8.46 12.76
N ILE A 170 -5.95 7.49 13.52
CA ILE A 170 -5.65 6.12 13.03
C ILE A 170 -6.93 5.40 12.55
N ALA A 171 -8.08 5.59 13.21
CA ALA A 171 -9.31 4.87 12.87
C ALA A 171 -9.83 5.27 11.49
N SER A 172 -9.67 6.53 11.14
CA SER A 172 -10.01 7.07 9.81
C SER A 172 -8.86 6.98 8.81
N SER A 173 -7.65 6.65 9.24
CA SER A 173 -6.49 6.36 8.37
C SER A 173 -6.69 5.03 7.64
N LYS A 174 -6.01 4.85 6.50
CA LYS A 174 -6.27 3.73 5.58
C LYS A 174 -5.01 3.14 4.96
N TYR A 175 -5.12 1.87 4.56
CA TYR A 175 -4.33 1.36 3.44
C TYR A 175 -5.02 1.75 2.13
N ILE A 176 -4.26 2.21 1.14
CA ILE A 176 -4.73 2.33 -0.24
C ILE A 176 -3.84 1.46 -1.12
N THR A 177 -4.46 0.57 -1.89
CA THR A 177 -3.76 -0.38 -2.75
C THR A 177 -4.11 -0.14 -4.21
N VAL A 178 -3.09 0.10 -5.03
CA VAL A 178 -3.17 0.15 -6.49
C VAL A 178 -2.71 -1.21 -7.04
N SER A 179 -3.67 -2.05 -7.42
CA SER A 179 -3.41 -3.29 -8.14
C SER A 179 -3.34 -3.02 -9.64
N SER A 180 -2.40 -3.66 -10.34
CA SER A 180 -2.34 -3.62 -11.79
C SER A 180 -2.16 -5.02 -12.38
N LYS A 181 -2.53 -5.18 -13.66
CA LYS A 181 -2.32 -6.41 -14.40
C LYS A 181 -2.06 -6.09 -15.87
N ILE A 182 -1.10 -6.78 -16.48
CA ILE A 182 -0.94 -6.82 -17.94
C ILE A 182 -1.65 -8.04 -18.50
N LYS A 183 -2.52 -7.83 -19.49
CA LYS A 183 -3.16 -8.86 -20.30
C LYS A 183 -3.10 -8.42 -21.75
N ASP A 184 -2.55 -9.26 -22.62
CA ASP A 184 -2.41 -8.98 -24.06
C ASP A 184 -1.71 -7.63 -24.36
N GLY A 185 -0.65 -7.32 -23.59
CA GLY A 185 0.11 -6.07 -23.73
C GLY A 185 -0.59 -4.83 -23.16
N VAL A 186 -1.83 -4.95 -22.68
CA VAL A 186 -2.59 -3.83 -22.10
C VAL A 186 -2.57 -3.93 -20.58
N ARG A 187 -2.15 -2.85 -19.93
CA ARG A 187 -2.17 -2.74 -18.47
C ARG A 187 -3.47 -2.10 -17.98
N SER A 188 -4.14 -2.79 -17.07
CA SER A 188 -5.29 -2.30 -16.33
C SER A 188 -4.98 -2.13 -14.85
N TYR A 189 -5.77 -1.29 -14.18
CA TYR A 189 -5.57 -0.90 -12.79
C TYR A 189 -6.88 -0.97 -12.00
N GLN A 190 -6.75 -1.19 -10.70
CA GLN A 190 -7.84 -1.10 -9.75
C GLN A 190 -7.35 -0.61 -8.39
N VAL A 191 -8.11 0.28 -7.76
CA VAL A 191 -7.78 0.88 -6.46
C VAL A 191 -8.73 0.38 -5.39
N HIS A 192 -8.16 -0.03 -4.26
CA HIS A 192 -8.90 -0.41 -3.06
C HIS A 192 -8.46 0.43 -1.87
N SER A 193 -9.37 0.65 -0.92
CA SER A 193 -9.04 1.22 0.40
C SER A 193 -9.50 0.30 1.52
N PHE A 194 -8.66 0.11 2.52
CA PHE A 194 -8.90 -0.76 3.66
C PHE A 194 -8.64 -0.04 4.98
N SER A 195 -9.29 -0.50 6.05
CA SER A 195 -8.92 -0.09 7.42
C SER A 195 -7.48 -0.50 7.74
N LEU A 196 -6.83 0.24 8.64
CA LEU A 196 -5.56 -0.18 9.24
C LEU A 196 -5.73 -1.31 10.26
N SER A 197 -6.98 -1.57 10.68
CA SER A 197 -7.30 -2.67 11.58
C SER A 197 -7.06 -4.01 10.89
N LEU A 198 -6.12 -4.79 11.42
CA LEU A 198 -5.83 -6.14 10.95
C LEU A 198 -6.75 -7.16 11.63
N PRO A 199 -7.13 -8.24 10.95
CA PRO A 199 -8.01 -9.26 11.52
C PRO A 199 -7.28 -10.06 12.61
N THR A 200 -8.03 -10.43 13.65
CA THR A 200 -7.57 -11.28 14.76
C THR A 200 -8.24 -12.66 14.72
N GLY A 201 -7.77 -13.61 15.54
CA GLY A 201 -8.40 -14.93 15.62
C GLY A 201 -8.19 -15.81 14.38
N LEU A 202 -7.07 -15.59 13.69
CA LEU A 202 -6.65 -16.41 12.54
C LEU A 202 -6.09 -17.76 13.00
N ILE A 203 -6.16 -18.75 12.11
CA ILE A 203 -5.48 -20.03 12.30
C ILE A 203 -4.08 -19.88 11.73
N TRP A 204 -3.06 -20.04 12.57
CA TRP A 204 -1.66 -19.85 12.18
C TRP A 204 -0.95 -21.18 12.06
N GLU A 205 -0.38 -21.44 10.89
CA GLU A 205 0.35 -22.68 10.60
C GLU A 205 1.53 -22.42 9.67
N PHE A 206 2.56 -23.24 9.76
CA PHE A 206 3.65 -23.18 8.80
C PHE A 206 3.26 -23.91 7.52
N SER A 207 3.11 -23.17 6.42
CA SER A 207 2.84 -23.75 5.09
C SER A 207 4.10 -24.33 4.46
N SER A 208 5.27 -23.91 4.93
CA SER A 208 6.57 -24.47 4.57
C SER A 208 7.58 -24.18 5.67
N GLU A 209 8.81 -24.66 5.49
CA GLU A 209 9.89 -24.38 6.44
C GLU A 209 10.18 -22.90 6.67
N LYS A 210 9.84 -22.04 5.71
CA LYS A 210 10.23 -20.63 5.68
C LYS A 210 9.03 -19.68 5.77
N CYS A 211 7.80 -20.20 5.77
CA CYS A 211 6.58 -19.42 5.62
C CYS A 211 5.57 -19.78 6.72
N LEU A 212 5.33 -18.84 7.63
CA LEU A 212 4.21 -18.86 8.55
C LEU A 212 3.01 -18.23 7.87
N ARG A 213 1.86 -18.89 7.91
CA ARG A 213 0.66 -18.48 7.22
C ARG A 213 -0.50 -18.32 8.19
N GLY A 214 -1.24 -17.23 8.04
CA GLY A 214 -2.48 -16.98 8.76
C GLY A 214 -3.67 -17.26 7.85
N TYR A 215 -4.56 -18.16 8.26
CA TYR A 215 -5.77 -18.52 7.55
C TYR A 215 -7.00 -17.92 8.22
N ASP A 216 -8.02 -17.63 7.41
CA ASP A 216 -9.33 -17.18 7.86
C ASP A 216 -10.00 -18.28 8.70
N SER A 217 -10.38 -18.00 9.95
CA SER A 217 -10.99 -19.00 10.83
C SER A 217 -12.37 -19.45 10.35
N SER A 218 -13.07 -18.61 9.58
CA SER A 218 -14.37 -18.95 8.97
C SER A 218 -14.21 -19.77 7.69
N ASN A 219 -13.07 -19.64 7.01
CA ASN A 219 -12.72 -20.44 5.83
C ASN A 219 -11.22 -20.80 5.85
N PRO A 220 -10.83 -21.89 6.53
CA PRO A 220 -9.42 -22.27 6.73
C PRO A 220 -8.62 -22.56 5.46
N ARG A 221 -9.25 -22.58 4.28
CA ARG A 221 -8.56 -22.68 2.99
C ARG A 221 -8.05 -21.34 2.47
N GLU A 222 -8.50 -20.24 3.05
CA GLU A 222 -8.18 -18.91 2.58
C GLU A 222 -7.05 -18.27 3.36
N VAL A 223 -6.01 -17.90 2.61
CA VAL A 223 -4.82 -17.25 3.14
C VAL A 223 -5.09 -15.76 3.37
N VAL A 224 -4.86 -15.31 4.60
CA VAL A 224 -4.97 -13.91 5.02
C VAL A 224 -3.60 -13.27 5.14
N PHE A 225 -2.61 -14.01 5.66
CA PHE A 225 -1.23 -13.54 5.77
C PHE A 225 -0.23 -14.59 5.33
N ASP A 226 0.87 -14.15 4.72
CA ASP A 226 2.11 -14.93 4.61
C ASP A 226 3.25 -14.14 5.26
N TRP A 227 4.02 -14.77 6.12
CA TRP A 227 5.24 -14.22 6.68
C TRP A 227 6.45 -15.11 6.41
N TYR A 228 7.42 -14.55 5.69
CA TYR A 228 8.65 -15.23 5.29
C TYR A 228 9.79 -14.93 6.27
N GLY A 229 9.59 -15.25 7.55
CA GLY A 229 10.51 -14.89 8.64
C GLY A 229 11.95 -15.36 8.44
N LEU A 230 12.14 -16.51 7.77
CA LEU A 230 13.48 -17.09 7.52
C LEU A 230 13.98 -16.84 6.09
N SER A 231 13.32 -15.95 5.34
CA SER A 231 13.60 -15.70 3.92
C SER A 231 13.22 -14.27 3.54
N GLY A 232 14.04 -13.31 3.96
CA GLY A 232 13.85 -11.90 3.61
C GLY A 232 12.81 -11.15 4.44
N GLY A 233 12.11 -11.83 5.36
CA GLY A 233 11.28 -11.19 6.39
C GLY A 233 10.00 -10.53 5.86
N GLN A 234 9.63 -10.82 4.61
CA GLN A 234 8.46 -10.22 3.97
C GLN A 234 7.18 -10.64 4.71
N LEU A 235 6.37 -9.65 5.08
CA LEU A 235 5.02 -9.83 5.58
C LEU A 235 4.03 -9.38 4.52
N LYS A 236 3.20 -10.31 4.06
CA LYS A 236 2.16 -10.08 3.07
C LYS A 236 0.80 -10.25 3.74
N TYR A 237 -0.13 -9.38 3.37
CA TYR A 237 -1.51 -9.35 3.82
C TYR A 237 -2.45 -9.36 2.62
N TYR A 238 -3.54 -10.10 2.75
CA TYR A 238 -4.49 -10.37 1.68
C TYR A 238 -5.94 -10.13 2.14
N PRO A 239 -6.39 -8.87 2.39
CA PRO A 239 -7.80 -8.63 2.70
C PRO A 239 -8.69 -8.98 1.52
N ARG A 240 -9.96 -9.31 1.80
CA ARG A 240 -10.93 -9.54 0.74
C ARG A 240 -11.27 -8.22 0.06
N ALA A 241 -11.33 -8.21 -1.27
CA ALA A 241 -11.76 -7.05 -2.04
C ALA A 241 -13.19 -6.59 -1.66
N SER A 242 -14.05 -7.53 -1.25
CA SER A 242 -15.41 -7.24 -0.77
C SER A 242 -15.45 -6.50 0.58
N GLU A 243 -14.38 -6.55 1.36
CA GLU A 243 -14.25 -5.81 2.63
C GLU A 243 -13.64 -4.42 2.45
N ALA A 244 -13.28 -4.06 1.21
CA ALA A 244 -12.76 -2.74 0.92
C ALA A 244 -13.82 -1.67 1.21
N ILE A 245 -13.42 -0.62 1.93
CA ILE A 245 -14.26 0.56 2.18
C ILE A 245 -14.64 1.21 0.86
N TYR A 246 -13.69 1.19 -0.08
CA TYR A 246 -13.89 1.58 -1.46
C TYR A 246 -13.10 0.68 -2.40
N LYS A 247 -13.72 0.36 -3.53
CA LYS A 247 -13.16 -0.33 -4.70
C LYS A 247 -13.49 0.49 -5.94
N SER A 248 -12.49 0.82 -6.77
CA SER A 248 -12.72 1.47 -8.05
C SER A 248 -13.19 0.48 -9.11
N PRO A 249 -13.88 0.94 -10.16
CA PRO A 249 -13.91 0.21 -11.42
C PRO A 249 -12.48 -0.08 -11.90
N ILE A 250 -12.33 -1.10 -12.74
CA ILE A 250 -11.09 -1.31 -13.49
C ILE A 250 -10.94 -0.16 -14.48
N PHE A 251 -9.74 0.41 -14.57
CA PHE A 251 -9.44 1.51 -15.48
C PHE A 251 -8.10 1.36 -16.19
N TYR A 252 -7.92 2.18 -17.21
CA TYR A 252 -6.73 2.22 -18.06
C TYR A 252 -6.18 3.64 -18.07
N LEU A 253 -4.86 3.75 -18.24
CA LEU A 253 -4.17 5.03 -18.32
C LEU A 253 -4.17 5.53 -19.77
N GLU A 254 -4.39 6.83 -19.95
CA GLU A 254 -4.21 7.48 -21.25
C GLU A 254 -2.74 7.51 -21.65
N GLN A 255 -2.49 7.56 -22.95
CA GLN A 255 -1.18 7.88 -23.48
C GLN A 255 -1.09 9.41 -23.72
N PRO A 256 -0.38 10.18 -22.88
CA PRO A 256 -0.11 11.58 -23.17
C PRO A 256 0.94 11.70 -24.28
N PRO A 257 1.12 12.92 -24.85
CA PRO A 257 2.28 13.22 -25.66
C PRO A 257 3.57 12.90 -24.91
N VAL A 258 4.56 12.36 -25.62
CA VAL A 258 5.87 12.05 -25.05
C VAL A 258 6.64 13.35 -24.81
N TYR A 259 7.15 13.53 -23.59
CA TYR A 259 7.96 14.70 -23.20
C TYR A 259 9.34 14.25 -22.75
N THR A 260 10.36 14.60 -23.52
CA THR A 260 11.74 14.40 -23.09
C THR A 260 12.10 15.35 -21.94
N PRO A 261 13.16 15.09 -21.16
CA PRO A 261 13.68 16.07 -20.21
C PRO A 261 13.94 17.45 -20.84
N SER A 262 14.43 17.47 -22.09
CA SER A 262 14.66 18.71 -22.84
C SER A 262 13.37 19.46 -23.16
N ASP A 263 12.30 18.76 -23.56
CA ASP A 263 11.01 19.40 -23.85
C ASP A 263 10.41 20.05 -22.60
N ARG A 264 10.56 19.39 -21.44
CA ARG A 264 10.14 19.96 -20.15
C ARG A 264 10.98 21.16 -19.76
N ALA A 265 12.30 21.09 -19.92
CA ALA A 265 13.18 22.21 -19.62
C ALA A 265 12.87 23.44 -20.50
N LYS A 266 12.62 23.23 -21.80
CA LYS A 266 12.13 24.28 -22.72
C LYS A 266 10.81 24.88 -22.27
N THR A 267 9.90 24.06 -21.77
CA THR A 267 8.58 24.51 -21.29
C THR A 267 8.68 25.28 -19.97
N TYR A 268 9.51 24.83 -19.02
CA TYR A 268 9.61 25.43 -17.68
C TYR A 268 10.47 26.69 -17.65
N TRP A 269 11.52 26.73 -18.48
CA TRP A 269 12.48 27.83 -18.52
C TRP A 269 12.79 28.28 -19.95
N PRO A 270 11.78 28.69 -20.74
CA PRO A 270 11.98 29.02 -22.15
C PRO A 270 13.03 30.12 -22.36
N ALA A 271 13.05 31.13 -21.49
CA ALA A 271 14.01 32.23 -21.57
C ALA A 271 15.46 31.84 -21.20
N LYS A 272 15.68 30.75 -20.45
CA LYS A 272 17.02 30.31 -20.01
C LYS A 272 17.59 29.15 -20.82
N TRP A 273 16.72 28.35 -21.45
CA TRP A 273 17.15 27.23 -22.27
C TRP A 273 17.97 27.68 -23.49
N GLY A 274 17.77 28.94 -23.90
CA GLY A 274 18.30 29.49 -25.14
C GLY A 274 17.19 29.51 -26.18
N SER A 275 16.92 30.68 -26.74
CA SER A 275 16.37 30.75 -28.08
C SER A 275 17.47 30.22 -29.01
N ASP A 276 17.22 29.07 -29.63
CA ASP A 276 17.98 28.67 -30.82
C ASP A 276 17.99 29.82 -31.85
#